data_AF-A0A974S8K2-F1
#
_entry.id   AF-A0A974S8K2-F1
#
_cell.length_a   1.000
_cell.length_b   1.000
_cell.length_c   1.000
_cell.angle_alpha   90.00
_cell.angle_beta   90.00
_cell.angle_gamma   90.00
#
_symmetry.space_group_name_H-M   'P 1'
#
loop_
_entity.id
_entity.type
_entity.pdbx_description
1 polymer ?
#
loop_
_entity_poly.entity_id
_entity_poly.type
_entity_poly.pdbx_seq_one_letter_code
_entity_poly.pdbx_strand_id
1 'polypeptide(L)'
;MLDCVAGYLVYLERLATNPATPRAMNFGPRPGGPEVTVGELATSAVKALGAKPWRHEPDPNSLEAQSLGIDASQAKRLLDFESQLDAPVAVEWTMDWYRLQADGGDALTLCRDQISRYEGL
;
A
#
# COMPACT_ATOMS: atom_id res chain seq x y z
N MET A 1 4.07 1.02 -1.64
CA MET A 1 2.74 0.50 -2.02
C MET A 1 2.77 0.17 -3.50
N LEU A 2 2.96 -1.12 -3.85
CA LEU A 2 3.18 -1.56 -5.23
C LEU A 2 1.90 -1.52 -6.07
N ASP A 3 0.73 -1.80 -5.47
CA ASP A 3 -0.57 -1.76 -6.15
C ASP A 3 -0.85 -0.40 -6.79
N CYS A 4 -0.66 0.69 -6.05
CA CYS A 4 -0.88 2.03 -6.60
C CYS A 4 0.03 2.31 -7.81
N VAL A 5 1.31 1.91 -7.75
CA VAL A 5 2.24 2.11 -8.86
C VAL A 5 1.81 1.28 -10.07
N ALA A 6 1.43 0.02 -9.88
CA ALA A 6 0.90 -0.82 -10.95
C ALA A 6 -0.36 -0.20 -11.58
N GLY A 7 -1.29 0.28 -10.75
CA GLY A 7 -2.49 0.98 -11.20
C GLY A 7 -2.18 2.23 -12.01
N TYR A 8 -1.16 3.01 -11.61
CA TYR A 8 -0.71 4.17 -12.36
C TYR A 8 -0.15 3.79 -13.73
N LEU A 9 0.62 2.71 -13.84
CA LEU A 9 1.16 2.25 -15.12
C LEU A 9 0.05 1.83 -16.09
N VAL A 10 -0.93 1.05 -15.61
CA VAL A 10 -2.12 0.66 -16.40
C VAL A 10 -2.92 1.90 -16.84
N TYR A 11 -3.07 2.88 -15.94
CA TYR A 11 -3.76 4.13 -16.25
C TYR A 11 -3.03 4.97 -17.30
N LEU A 12 -1.70 5.07 -17.21
CA LEU A 12 -0.88 5.79 -18.18
C LEU A 12 -0.98 5.16 -19.58
N GLU A 13 -0.96 3.83 -19.68
CA GLU A 13 -1.17 3.13 -20.95
C GLU A 13 -2.55 3.45 -21.55
N ARG A 14 -3.60 3.47 -20.73
CA ARG A 14 -4.95 3.84 -21.17
C ARG A 14 -5.06 5.30 -21.58
N LEU A 15 -4.43 6.21 -20.84
CA LEU A 15 -4.39 7.65 -21.17
C LEU A 15 -3.66 7.92 -22.48
N ALA A 16 -2.58 7.18 -22.74
CA ALA A 16 -1.79 7.32 -23.96
C ALA A 16 -2.54 6.84 -25.21
N THR A 17 -3.39 5.83 -25.07
CA THR A 17 -4.08 5.18 -26.19
C THR A 17 -5.53 5.62 -26.38
N ASN A 18 -6.16 6.19 -25.35
CA ASN A 18 -7.55 6.63 -25.40
C ASN A 18 -7.76 8.03 -24.82
N PRO A 19 -8.01 9.04 -25.67
CA PRO A 19 -8.28 10.42 -25.24
C PRO A 19 -9.49 10.57 -24.31
N ALA A 20 -10.49 9.68 -24.41
CA ALA A 20 -11.72 9.70 -23.62
C ALA A 20 -11.52 9.20 -22.17
N THR A 21 -10.34 8.70 -21.83
CA THR A 21 -10.00 8.29 -20.47
C THR A 21 -10.13 9.48 -19.50
N PRO A 22 -10.83 9.32 -18.36
CA PRO A 22 -10.93 10.38 -17.35
C PRO A 22 -9.56 10.88 -16.93
N ARG A 23 -9.48 12.17 -16.56
CA ARG A 23 -8.21 12.81 -16.16
C ARG A 23 -7.89 12.68 -14.67
N ALA A 24 -8.85 12.19 -13.89
CA ALA A 24 -8.70 11.85 -12.48
C ALA A 24 -9.13 10.40 -12.28
N MET A 25 -8.37 9.68 -11.45
CA MET A 25 -8.59 8.27 -11.14
C MET A 25 -8.06 8.00 -9.73
N ASN A 26 -8.88 7.32 -8.92
CA ASN A 26 -8.49 6.89 -7.59
C ASN A 26 -7.92 5.47 -7.63
N PHE A 27 -6.84 5.26 -6.88
CA PHE A 27 -6.24 3.95 -6.64
C PHE A 27 -6.10 3.76 -5.14
N GLY A 28 -6.47 2.59 -4.64
CA GLY A 28 -6.46 2.30 -3.22
C GLY A 28 -6.79 0.84 -2.94
N PRO A 29 -6.88 0.46 -1.66
CA PRO A 29 -7.22 -0.89 -1.25
C PRO A 29 -8.52 -1.39 -1.88
N ARG A 30 -8.66 -2.72 -2.00
CA ARG A 30 -9.91 -3.33 -2.44
C ARG A 30 -11.07 -2.84 -1.56
N PRO A 31 -12.20 -2.40 -2.12
CA PRO A 31 -13.39 -2.07 -1.32
C PRO A 31 -13.80 -3.23 -0.42
N GLY A 32 -13.97 -2.97 0.87
CA GLY A 32 -14.31 -4.00 1.87
C GLY A 32 -13.15 -4.93 2.24
N GLY A 33 -11.92 -4.62 1.81
CA GLY A 33 -10.71 -5.29 2.28
C GLY A 33 -10.44 -5.03 3.76
N PRO A 34 -9.57 -5.83 4.41
CA PRO A 34 -9.22 -5.65 5.80
C PRO A 34 -8.50 -4.31 6.02
N GLU A 35 -8.90 -3.59 7.07
CA GLU A 35 -8.23 -2.37 7.53
C GLU A 35 -7.12 -2.71 8.55
N VAL A 36 -6.13 -1.84 8.66
CA VAL A 36 -5.05 -1.96 9.66
C VAL A 36 -5.05 -0.68 10.50
N THR A 37 -5.18 -0.83 11.81
CA THR A 37 -5.08 0.29 12.74
C THR A 37 -3.64 0.77 12.87
N VAL A 38 -3.45 2.03 13.27
CA VAL A 38 -2.12 2.59 13.53
C VAL A 38 -1.37 1.77 14.60
N GLY A 39 -2.08 1.24 15.60
CA GLY A 39 -1.48 0.40 16.65
C GLY A 39 -0.96 -0.95 16.13
N GLU A 40 -1.70 -1.60 15.23
CA GLU A 40 -1.27 -2.85 14.59
C GLU A 40 -0.07 -2.61 13.65
N LEU A 41 -0.10 -1.51 12.89
CA LEU A 41 1.01 -1.08 12.04
C LEU A 41 2.28 -0.83 12.88
N ALA A 42 2.17 -0.03 13.94
CA ALA A 42 3.28 0.31 14.83
C ALA A 42 3.86 -0.95 15.52
N THR A 43 2.99 -1.87 15.95
CA THR A 43 3.40 -3.14 16.56
C THR A 43 4.18 -4.00 15.57
N SER A 44 3.70 -4.10 14.32
CA SER A 44 4.38 -4.85 13.26
C SER A 44 5.74 -4.25 12.93
N ALA A 45 5.84 -2.92 12.88
CA ALA A 45 7.08 -2.20 12.63
C ALA A 45 8.12 -2.40 13.74
N VAL A 46 7.72 -2.26 15.00
CA VAL A 46 8.63 -2.48 16.14
C VAL A 46 9.21 -3.89 16.11
N LYS A 47 8.37 -4.90 15.85
CA LYS A 47 8.80 -6.31 15.77
C LYS A 47 9.81 -6.53 14.65
N ALA A 48 9.54 -5.99 13.46
CA ALA A 48 10.40 -6.19 12.30
C ALA A 48 11.76 -5.50 12.43
N LEU A 49 11.80 -4.33 13.07
CA LEU A 49 13.01 -3.51 13.19
C LEU A 49 13.80 -3.77 14.47
N GLY A 50 13.34 -4.67 15.36
CA GLY A 50 13.94 -4.86 16.68
C GLY A 50 13.98 -3.58 17.51
N ALA A 51 13.02 -2.68 17.28
CA ALA A 51 12.97 -1.37 17.93
C ALA A 51 12.42 -1.45 19.36
N LYS A 52 12.48 -0.34 20.10
CA LYS A 52 11.82 -0.24 21.40
C LYS A 52 10.29 -0.29 21.22
N PRO A 53 9.55 -0.96 22.13
CA PRO A 53 8.10 -0.93 22.13
C PRO A 53 7.55 0.50 22.12
N TRP A 54 6.50 0.71 21.35
CA TRP A 54 5.74 1.95 21.37
C TRP A 54 4.73 1.93 22.52
N ARG A 55 4.30 3.10 22.97
CA ARG A 55 3.25 3.28 23.97
C ARG A 55 2.20 4.22 23.42
N HIS A 56 0.94 3.82 23.52
CA HIS A 56 -0.17 4.72 23.22
C HIS A 56 -0.28 5.79 24.31
N GLU A 57 -0.32 7.06 23.91
CA GLU A 57 -0.61 8.19 24.79
C GLU A 57 -1.98 8.77 24.40
N PRO A 58 -3.05 8.50 25.18
CA PRO A 58 -4.38 8.97 24.82
C PRO A 58 -4.48 10.50 24.86
N ASP A 59 -5.05 11.09 23.81
CA ASP A 59 -5.42 12.50 23.77
C ASP A 59 -6.95 12.64 23.63
N PRO A 60 -7.66 13.05 24.70
CA PRO A 60 -9.11 13.25 24.68
C PRO A 60 -9.59 14.34 23.71
N ASN A 61 -8.69 15.24 23.28
CA ASN A 61 -9.01 16.33 22.37
C ASN A 61 -8.65 16.02 20.91
N SER A 62 -8.10 14.82 20.63
CA SER A 62 -7.76 14.42 19.27
C SER A 62 -9.03 14.30 18.42
N LEU A 63 -9.08 15.06 17.33
CA LEU A 63 -10.15 15.02 16.35
C LEU A 63 -9.66 14.22 15.13
N GLU A 64 -10.01 12.94 15.09
CA GLU A 64 -9.77 12.10 13.91
C GLU A 64 -11.06 11.94 13.10
N ALA A 65 -10.95 12.01 11.78
CA ALA A 65 -12.03 11.57 10.90
C ALA A 65 -12.27 10.07 11.13
N GLN A 66 -13.52 9.67 11.30
CA GLN A 66 -13.87 8.27 11.61
C GLN A 66 -13.37 7.28 10.55
N SER A 67 -13.33 7.70 9.29
CA SER A 67 -12.66 6.97 8.20
C SER A 67 -12.45 7.93 7.02
N LEU A 68 -11.28 7.84 6.39
CA LEU A 68 -11.02 8.43 5.09
C LEU A 68 -10.70 7.31 4.09
N GLY A 69 -11.75 6.75 3.49
CA GLY A 69 -11.64 5.78 2.41
C GLY A 69 -11.62 6.46 1.05
N ILE A 70 -10.93 5.87 0.07
CA ILE A 70 -10.97 6.29 -1.32
C ILE A 70 -11.81 5.32 -2.14
N ASP A 71 -12.72 5.83 -2.97
CA ASP A 71 -13.49 4.98 -3.90
C ASP A 71 -12.66 4.69 -5.15
N ALA A 72 -12.11 3.48 -5.24
CA ALA A 72 -11.34 2.98 -6.38
C ALA A 72 -12.21 2.28 -7.44
N SER A 73 -13.54 2.32 -7.34
CA SER A 73 -14.45 1.60 -8.23
C SER A 73 -14.35 2.04 -9.70
N GLN A 74 -13.91 3.28 -9.96
CA GLN A 74 -13.67 3.76 -11.32
C GLN A 74 -12.47 3.04 -11.99
N ALA A 75 -11.39 2.79 -11.24
CA ALA A 75 -10.25 2.04 -11.75
C ALA A 75 -10.67 0.61 -12.12
N LYS A 76 -11.47 -0.05 -11.26
CA LYS A 76 -12.02 -1.37 -11.56
C LYS A 76 -12.90 -1.37 -12.80
N ARG A 77 -13.84 -0.43 -12.92
CA ARG A 77 -14.77 -0.39 -14.07
C ARG A 77 -14.09 -0.07 -15.40
N LEU A 78 -13.10 0.83 -15.42
CA LEU A 78 -12.52 1.36 -16.67
C LEU A 78 -11.23 0.66 -17.10
N LEU A 79 -10.45 0.16 -16.14
CA LEU A 79 -9.13 -0.44 -16.36
C LEU A 79 -9.12 -1.94 -16.04
N ASP A 80 -10.22 -2.48 -15.49
CA ASP A 80 -10.25 -3.81 -14.86
C ASP A 80 -9.21 -3.98 -13.73
N PHE A 81 -8.70 -2.86 -13.20
CA PHE A 81 -7.65 -2.84 -12.20
C PHE A 81 -8.24 -2.88 -10.78
N GLU A 82 -7.68 -3.76 -9.94
CA GLU A 82 -7.94 -3.82 -8.50
C GLU A 82 -6.64 -4.12 -7.76
N SER A 83 -6.47 -3.56 -6.57
CA SER A 83 -5.33 -3.88 -5.71
C SER A 83 -5.35 -5.37 -5.34
N GLN A 84 -4.19 -6.02 -5.45
CA GLN A 84 -3.96 -7.43 -5.18
C GLN A 84 -3.55 -7.67 -3.72
N LEU A 85 -2.83 -6.72 -3.11
CA LEU A 85 -2.39 -6.84 -1.73
C LEU A 85 -3.43 -6.30 -0.75
N ASP A 86 -3.91 -7.17 0.13
CA ASP A 86 -4.64 -6.74 1.32
C ASP A 86 -3.71 -5.98 2.28
N ALA A 87 -4.26 -5.04 3.05
CA ALA A 87 -3.47 -4.12 3.88
C ALA A 87 -2.51 -4.84 4.86
N PRO A 88 -2.90 -5.93 5.56
CA PRO A 88 -1.96 -6.66 6.43
C PRO A 88 -0.74 -7.21 5.67
N VAL A 89 -0.94 -7.73 4.46
CA VAL A 89 0.13 -8.28 3.62
C VAL A 89 1.03 -7.16 3.11
N ALA A 90 0.45 -6.03 2.68
CA ALA A 90 1.22 -4.86 2.27
C ALA A 90 2.09 -4.32 3.41
N VAL A 91 1.59 -4.33 4.65
CA VAL A 91 2.36 -3.97 5.85
C VAL A 91 3.49 -4.97 6.08
N GLU A 92 3.21 -6.28 6.02
CA GLU A 92 4.24 -7.31 6.17
C GLU A 92 5.38 -7.15 5.16
N TRP A 93 5.06 -6.97 3.88
CA TRP A 93 6.06 -6.77 2.83
C TRP A 93 6.89 -5.50 3.07
N THR A 94 6.24 -4.42 3.52
CA THR A 94 6.92 -3.17 3.84
C THR A 94 7.91 -3.38 4.99
N MET A 95 7.47 -4.06 6.06
CA MET A 95 8.31 -4.29 7.23
C MET A 95 9.47 -5.27 6.95
N ASP A 96 9.24 -6.29 6.12
CA ASP A 96 10.28 -7.22 5.70
C ASP A 96 11.36 -6.53 4.85
N TRP A 97 10.96 -5.62 3.96
CA TRP A 97 11.90 -4.81 3.18
C TRP A 97 12.82 -3.99 4.08
N TYR A 98 12.25 -3.27 5.06
CA TYR A 98 13.06 -2.45 5.97
C TYR A 98 13.97 -3.29 6.85
N ARG A 99 13.52 -4.47 7.30
CA ARG A 99 14.36 -5.40 8.04
C ARG A 99 15.57 -5.83 7.22
N LEU A 100 15.35 -6.31 5.99
CA LEU A 100 16.43 -6.75 5.09
C LEU A 100 17.39 -5.61 4.74
N GLN A 101 16.88 -4.40 4.56
CA GLN A 101 17.70 -3.23 4.29
C GLN A 101 18.53 -2.83 5.52
N ALA A 102 17.98 -2.90 6.73
CA ALA A 102 18.70 -2.65 7.97
C ALA A 102 19.80 -3.68 8.23
N ASP A 103 19.61 -4.92 7.77
CA ASP A 103 20.59 -6.01 7.82
C ASP A 103 21.71 -5.88 6.74
N GLY A 104 21.71 -4.77 5.98
CA GLY A 104 22.75 -4.48 4.97
C GLY A 104 22.41 -4.92 3.55
N GLY A 105 21.16 -5.29 3.27
CA GLY A 105 20.69 -5.63 1.93
C GLY A 105 20.80 -4.46 0.94
N ASP A 106 21.19 -4.74 -0.29
CA ASP A 106 21.22 -3.76 -1.37
C ASP A 106 19.80 -3.33 -1.76
N ALA A 107 19.49 -2.04 -1.62
CA ALA A 107 18.14 -1.51 -1.81
C ALA A 107 17.60 -1.77 -3.22
N LEU A 108 18.45 -1.73 -4.26
CA LEU A 108 18.01 -1.97 -5.64
C LEU A 108 17.59 -3.42 -5.83
N THR A 109 18.35 -4.37 -5.30
CA THR A 109 18.04 -5.79 -5.31
C THR A 109 16.73 -6.07 -4.58
N LEU A 110 16.57 -5.55 -3.35
CA LEU A 110 15.33 -5.73 -2.57
C LEU A 110 14.09 -5.16 -3.28
N CYS A 111 14.22 -3.99 -3.92
CA CYS A 111 13.14 -3.42 -4.73
C CYS A 111 12.78 -4.32 -5.92
N ARG A 112 13.77 -4.86 -6.64
CA ARG A 112 13.53 -5.77 -7.77
C ARG A 112 12.86 -7.06 -7.34
N ASP A 113 13.29 -7.64 -6.22
CA ASP A 113 12.69 -8.86 -5.68
C ASP A 113 11.22 -8.64 -5.31
N GLN A 114 10.88 -7.51 -4.67
CA GLN A 114 9.49 -7.20 -4.35
C GLN A 114 8.64 -6.89 -5.58
N ILE A 115 9.19 -6.23 -6.60
CA ILE A 115 8.51 -6.03 -7.89
C ILE A 115 8.22 -7.38 -8.54
N SER A 116 9.23 -8.26 -8.64
CA SER A 116 9.05 -9.58 -9.22
C SER A 116 8.06 -10.44 -8.43
N ARG A 117 8.08 -10.35 -7.10
CA ARG A 117 7.09 -11.01 -6.22
C ARG A 117 5.68 -10.49 -6.47
N TYR A 118 5.52 -9.19 -6.66
CA TYR A 118 4.23 -8.56 -6.96
C TYR A 118 3.70 -8.95 -8.34
N GLU A 119 4.57 -8.98 -9.35
CA GLU A 119 4.21 -9.40 -10.73
C GLU A 119 3.80 -10.88 -10.82
N GLY A 120 4.16 -11.69 -9.83
CA GLY A 120 3.79 -13.11 -9.76
C GLY A 120 2.51 -13.42 -8.95
N LEU A 121 1.80 -12.40 -8.46
CA LEU A 121 0.49 -12.53 -7.80
C LEU A 121 -0.62 -12.78 -8.83
#